data_AF-A0AAJ5YUA2-F1
#
_entry.id   AF-A0AAJ5YUA2-F1
#
_cell.length_a   1.000
_cell.length_b   1.000
_cell.length_c   1.000
_cell.angle_alpha   90.00
_cell.angle_beta   90.00
_cell.angle_gamma   90.00
#
_symmetry.space_group_name_H-M   'P 1'
#
loop_
_entity.id
_entity.type
_entity.pdbx_description
1 polymer ?
#
loop_
_entity_poly.entity_id
_entity_poly.type
_entity_poly.pdbx_seq_one_letter_code
_entity_poly.pdbx_strand_id
1 'polypeptide(L)'
;MTTDVLSGKERSSSQSRPRNESVNIAGKVKGNTWKIRQQQRLRQQAVKQREREMAQEKEHEADRKREIRKERERKAEEKARLQAMAEKVCIVAEAHVSNH
;
A
#
# COMPACT_ATOMS: atom_id res chain seq x y z
N MET A 1 32.86 24.86 -28.05
CA MET A 1 33.39 25.47 -26.82
C MET A 1 34.32 24.46 -26.16
N THR A 2 35.63 24.60 -26.40
CA THR A 2 36.74 24.17 -25.52
C THR A 2 36.71 25.08 -24.28
N THR A 3 37.09 24.77 -23.05
CA THR A 3 38.06 23.90 -22.35
C THR A 3 37.42 23.56 -20.97
N ASP A 4 37.83 22.59 -20.16
CA ASP A 4 39.08 22.60 -19.39
C ASP A 4 39.36 21.25 -18.71
N VAL A 5 40.61 20.85 -18.87
CA VAL A 5 41.32 19.83 -18.12
C VAL A 5 41.72 20.43 -16.77
N LEU A 6 41.32 19.81 -15.67
CA LEU A 6 42.06 19.91 -14.41
C LEU A 6 42.23 18.53 -13.77
N SER A 7 43.38 17.95 -14.14
CA SER A 7 44.16 17.02 -13.32
C SER A 7 44.33 17.58 -11.90
N GLY A 8 44.14 16.75 -10.87
CA GLY A 8 44.31 17.21 -9.50
C GLY A 8 44.12 16.17 -8.40
N LYS A 9 45.18 15.41 -8.16
CA LYS A 9 45.64 14.97 -6.82
C LYS A 9 44.87 13.80 -6.16
N GLU A 10 45.44 12.62 -6.37
CA GLU A 10 45.53 11.51 -5.40
C GLU A 10 45.40 12.00 -3.93
N ARG A 11 44.32 11.62 -3.26
CA ARG A 11 44.26 11.59 -1.80
C ARG A 11 44.12 10.14 -1.35
N SER A 12 45.27 9.47 -1.28
CA SER A 12 45.47 8.36 -0.36
C SER A 12 45.21 8.87 1.06
N SER A 13 43.98 8.70 1.53
CA SER A 13 43.70 8.68 2.96
C SER A 13 43.32 7.25 3.28
N SER A 14 44.27 6.54 3.87
CA SER A 14 44.12 5.23 4.47
C SER A 14 43.07 5.30 5.58
N GLN A 15 41.80 5.25 5.19
CA GLN A 15 40.69 5.10 6.13
C GLN A 15 40.66 3.63 6.56
N SER A 16 41.45 3.33 7.58
CA SER A 16 41.40 2.07 8.31
C SER A 16 39.96 1.80 8.73
N ARG A 17 39.35 0.77 8.11
CA ARG A 17 38.06 0.23 8.56
C ARG A 17 38.21 -0.14 10.04
N PRO A 18 37.28 0.25 10.94
CA PRO A 18 37.36 -0.18 12.32
C PRO A 18 37.26 -1.70 12.37
N ARG A 19 38.35 -2.35 12.78
CA ARG A 19 38.42 -3.80 12.99
C ARG A 19 37.45 -4.11 14.12
N ASN A 20 36.35 -4.77 13.78
CA ASN A 20 35.33 -5.18 14.75
C ASN A 20 35.86 -6.42 15.50
N GLU A 21 36.93 -6.22 16.27
CA GLU A 21 37.50 -7.25 17.12
C GLU A 21 36.59 -7.39 18.33
N SER A 22 35.94 -8.54 18.44
CA SER A 22 35.30 -8.95 19.68
C SER A 22 36.36 -8.95 20.79
N VAL A 23 36.38 -7.88 21.59
CA VAL A 23 37.30 -7.76 22.72
C VAL A 23 36.92 -8.81 23.76
N ASN A 24 37.79 -9.80 23.93
CA ASN A 24 37.60 -10.89 24.87
C ASN A 24 38.13 -10.44 26.24
N ILE A 25 37.28 -9.72 26.99
CA ILE A 25 37.59 -9.32 28.36
C ILE A 25 37.12 -10.45 29.29
N ALA A 26 38.07 -11.14 29.93
CA ALA A 26 37.83 -12.14 30.97
C ALA A 26 37.01 -13.39 30.54
N GLY A 27 37.37 -14.01 29.41
CA GLY A 27 36.81 -15.31 28.98
C GLY A 27 35.34 -15.29 28.54
N LYS A 28 34.68 -14.12 28.62
CA LYS A 28 33.34 -13.90 28.07
C LYS A 28 33.48 -13.21 26.73
N VAL A 29 33.26 -13.98 25.65
CA VAL A 29 33.09 -13.41 24.32
C VAL A 29 31.87 -12.50 24.36
N LYS A 30 32.09 -11.18 24.52
CA LYS A 30 31.03 -10.18 24.32
C LYS A 30 30.70 -10.19 22.83
N GLY A 31 29.75 -11.04 22.46
CA GLY A 31 29.19 -11.05 21.11
C GLY A 31 28.78 -9.63 20.74
N ASN A 32 29.01 -9.26 19.48
CA ASN A 32 28.80 -7.92 18.95
C ASN A 32 27.35 -7.45 19.23
N THR A 33 27.17 -6.74 20.34
CA THR A 33 25.87 -6.27 20.85
C THR A 33 25.17 -5.35 19.86
N TRP A 34 25.93 -4.70 18.97
CA TRP A 34 25.38 -3.92 17.87
C TRP A 34 24.70 -4.81 16.83
N LYS A 35 25.33 -5.92 16.44
CA LYS A 35 24.76 -6.87 15.48
C LYS A 35 23.45 -7.50 16.00
N ILE A 36 23.40 -7.81 17.31
CA ILE A 36 22.19 -8.31 17.97
C ILE A 36 21.09 -7.23 17.98
N ARG A 37 21.43 -5.99 18.35
CA ARG A 37 20.48 -4.86 18.30
C ARG A 37 19.96 -4.58 16.88
N GLN A 38 20.81 -4.70 15.87
CA GLN A 38 20.39 -4.58 14.47
C GLN A 38 19.44 -5.70 14.06
N GLN A 39 19.75 -6.97 14.38
CA GLN A 39 18.83 -8.08 14.09
C GLN A 39 17.48 -7.89 14.79
N GLN A 40 17.47 -7.41 16.04
CA GLN A 40 16.23 -7.13 16.76
C GLN A 40 15.41 -6.02 16.09
N ARG A 41 16.06 -4.94 15.63
CA ARG A 41 15.37 -3.88 14.87
C ARG A 41 14.78 -4.39 13.56
N LEU A 42 15.53 -5.20 12.81
CA LEU A 42 15.06 -5.80 11.56
C LEU A 42 13.84 -6.70 11.80
N ARG A 43 13.87 -7.53 12.86
CA ARG A 43 12.73 -8.36 13.25
C ARG A 43 11.50 -7.52 13.62
N GLN A 44 11.69 -6.45 14.39
CA GLN A 44 10.59 -5.54 14.75
C GLN A 44 10.02 -4.82 13.52
N GLN A 45 10.87 -4.40 12.59
CA GLN A 45 10.42 -3.79 11.33
C GLN A 45 9.62 -4.78 10.49
N ALA A 46 10.08 -6.02 10.36
CA ALA A 46 9.36 -7.06 9.64
C ALA A 46 7.97 -7.34 10.24
N VAL A 47 7.86 -7.38 11.58
CA VAL A 47 6.57 -7.56 12.26
C VAL A 47 5.64 -6.37 11.98
N LYS A 48 6.13 -5.14 12.15
CA LYS A 48 5.34 -3.92 11.88
C LYS A 48 4.89 -3.83 10.42
N GLN A 49 5.75 -4.24 9.50
CA GLN A 49 5.45 -4.27 8.07
C GLN A 49 4.30 -5.25 7.80
N ARG A 50 4.38 -6.48 8.33
CA ARG A 50 3.34 -7.50 8.18
C ARG A 50 2.01 -7.08 8.82
N GLU A 51 2.05 -6.40 9.97
CA GLU A 51 0.84 -5.86 10.61
C GLU A 51 0.15 -4.80 9.75
N ARG A 52 0.94 -3.90 9.13
CA ARG A 52 0.41 -2.89 8.20
C ARG A 52 -0.20 -3.51 6.96
N GLU A 53 0.47 -4.49 6.37
CA GLU A 53 -0.03 -5.21 5.18
C GLU A 53 -1.36 -5.91 5.50
N MET A 54 -1.45 -6.60 6.64
CA MET A 54 -2.69 -7.25 7.07
C MET A 54 -3.83 -6.25 7.36
N ALA A 55 -3.50 -5.07 7.93
CA ALA A 55 -4.49 -4.03 8.16
C ALA A 55 -5.03 -3.45 6.85
N GLN A 56 -4.14 -3.17 5.88
CA GLN A 56 -4.51 -2.68 4.56
C GLN A 56 -5.37 -3.70 3.81
N GLU A 57 -5.03 -4.99 3.83
CA GLU A 57 -5.83 -6.03 3.20
C GLU A 57 -7.26 -6.09 3.77
N LYS A 58 -7.41 -5.94 5.09
CA LYS A 58 -8.73 -5.92 5.74
C LYS A 58 -9.55 -4.69 5.35
N GLU A 59 -8.92 -3.53 5.29
CA GLU A 59 -9.57 -2.28 4.87
C GLU A 59 -10.02 -2.35 3.41
N HIS A 60 -9.14 -2.80 2.50
CA HIS A 60 -9.48 -3.00 1.10
C HIS A 60 -10.65 -3.98 0.90
N GLU A 61 -10.70 -5.07 1.67
CA GLU A 61 -11.81 -6.02 1.58
C GLU A 61 -13.13 -5.42 2.09
N ALA A 62 -13.08 -4.60 3.14
CA ALA A 62 -14.25 -3.88 3.65
C ALA A 62 -14.77 -2.86 2.62
N ASP A 63 -13.87 -2.11 1.99
CA ASP A 63 -14.21 -1.12 0.97
C ASP A 63 -14.80 -1.77 -0.28
N ARG A 64 -14.20 -2.87 -0.77
CA ARG A 64 -14.77 -3.65 -1.89
C ARG A 64 -16.20 -4.08 -1.62
N LYS A 65 -16.49 -4.60 -0.42
CA LYS A 65 -17.85 -4.99 -0.04
C LYS A 65 -18.80 -3.79 0.01
N ARG A 66 -18.32 -2.65 0.51
CA ARG A 66 -19.11 -1.40 0.56
C ARG A 66 -19.45 -0.90 -0.83
N GLU A 67 -18.51 -0.92 -1.75
CA GLU A 67 -18.72 -0.54 -3.15
C GLU A 67 -19.72 -1.46 -3.85
N ILE A 68 -19.57 -2.78 -3.69
CA ILE A 68 -20.51 -3.75 -4.26
C ILE A 68 -21.93 -3.49 -3.74
N ARG A 69 -22.09 -3.20 -2.44
CA ARG A 69 -23.41 -2.90 -1.88
C ARG A 69 -24.01 -1.64 -2.50
N LYS A 70 -23.23 -0.55 -2.57
CA LYS A 70 -23.68 0.71 -3.17
C LYS A 70 -24.03 0.54 -4.66
N GLU A 71 -23.26 -0.26 -5.39
CA GLU A 71 -23.53 -0.54 -6.80
C GLU A 71 -24.85 -1.30 -6.96
N ARG A 72 -25.12 -2.30 -6.11
CA ARG A 72 -26.38 -3.04 -6.13
C ARG A 72 -27.57 -2.15 -5.81
N GLU A 73 -27.44 -1.28 -4.81
CA GLU A 73 -28.47 -0.32 -4.44
C GLU A 73 -28.78 0.64 -5.60
N ARG A 74 -27.74 1.24 -6.20
CA ARG A 74 -27.88 2.10 -7.38
C ARG A 74 -28.56 1.39 -8.55
N LYS A 75 -28.18 0.13 -8.84
CA LYS A 75 -28.82 -0.67 -9.90
C LYS A 75 -30.29 -0.95 -9.60
N ALA A 76 -30.62 -1.23 -8.35
CA ALA A 76 -32.01 -1.47 -7.94
C ALA A 76 -32.86 -0.20 -8.07
N GLU A 77 -32.35 0.94 -7.62
CA GLU A 77 -33.00 2.25 -7.75
C GLU A 77 -33.22 2.63 -9.22
N GLU A 78 -32.19 2.49 -10.06
CA GLU A 78 -32.29 2.79 -11.48
C GLU A 78 -33.30 1.88 -12.18
N LYS A 79 -33.29 0.58 -11.86
CA LYS A 79 -34.28 -0.37 -12.38
C LYS A 79 -35.70 0.02 -11.95
N ALA A 80 -35.92 0.36 -10.69
CA ALA A 80 -37.23 0.79 -10.19
C ALA A 80 -37.70 2.07 -10.88
N ARG A 81 -36.79 3.03 -11.11
CA ARG A 81 -37.09 4.27 -11.85
C ARG A 81 -37.53 3.98 -13.28
N LEU A 82 -36.79 3.11 -13.98
CA LEU A 82 -37.11 2.74 -15.35
C LEU A 82 -38.42 1.96 -15.45
N GLN A 83 -38.69 1.07 -14.49
CA GLN A 83 -39.96 0.35 -14.43
C GLN A 83 -41.14 1.31 -14.21
N ALA A 84 -41.03 2.24 -13.26
CA ALA A 84 -42.07 3.24 -13.03
C ALA A 84 -42.29 4.16 -14.25
N MET A 85 -41.25 4.42 -15.04
CA MET A 85 -41.38 5.15 -16.31
C MET A 85 -42.07 4.30 -17.37
N ALA A 86 -41.72 3.02 -17.50
CA ALA A 86 -42.35 2.10 -18.44
C ALA A 86 -43.84 1.90 -18.13
N GLU A 87 -44.21 1.71 -16.86
CA GLU A 87 -45.60 1.59 -16.42
C GLU A 87 -46.41 2.84 -16.80
N LYS A 88 -45.86 4.05 -16.60
CA LYS A 88 -46.51 5.30 -17.02
C LYS A 88 -46.73 5.35 -18.54
N VAL A 89 -45.74 4.91 -19.33
CA VAL A 89 -45.84 4.89 -20.79
C VAL A 89 -46.88 3.88 -21.25
N CYS A 90 -46.95 2.68 -20.64
CA CYS A 90 -47.97 1.68 -20.92
C CYS A 90 -49.38 2.21 -20.64
N ILE A 91 -49.60 2.84 -19.48
CA ILE A 91 -50.90 3.44 -19.13
C ILE A 91 -51.30 4.52 -20.14
N VAL A 92 -50.37 5.37 -20.56
CA VAL A 92 -50.65 6.42 -21.57
C VAL A 92 -50.93 5.81 -22.94
N ALA A 93 -50.23 4.75 -23.33
CA ALA A 93 -50.47 4.06 -24.59
C ALA A 93 -51.85 3.37 -24.62
N GLU A 94 -52.23 2.68 -23.55
CA GLU A 94 -53.55 2.05 -23.42
C GLU A 94 -54.69 3.07 -23.41
N ALA A 95 -54.48 4.23 -22.77
CA ALA A 95 -55.43 5.34 -22.78
C ALA A 95 -55.60 5.99 -24.17
N HIS A 96 -54.55 6.03 -24.99
CA HIS A 96 -54.64 6.52 -26.38
C HIS A 96 -55.38 5.51 -27.27
N VAL A 97 -55.15 4.21 -27.08
CA VAL A 97 -55.83 3.15 -27.85
C VAL A 97 -57.32 3.08 -27.52
N SER A 98 -57.73 3.39 -26.29
CA SER A 98 -59.15 3.38 -25.89
C SER A 98 -59.94 4.63 -26.32
N ASN A 99 -59.28 5.67 -26.83
CA ASN A 99 -59.88 6.93 -27.30
C ASN A 99 -60.07 6.98 -28.84
N HIS A 100 -59.88 5.87 -29.54
CA HIS A 100 -60.17 5.68 -30.97
C HIS A 100 -61.08 4.47 -31.18
#